data_AF-A0A9Y1BK21-F1
#
_entry.id   AF-A0A9Y1BK21-F1
#
_cell.length_a   1.000
_cell.length_b   1.000
_cell.length_c   1.000
_cell.angle_alpha   90.00
_cell.angle_beta   90.00
_cell.angle_gamma   90.00
#
_symmetry.space_group_name_H-M   'P 1'
#
loop_
_entity.id
_entity.type
_entity.pdbx_description
1 polymer ?
#
loop_
_entity_poly.entity_id
_entity_poly.type
_entity_poly.pdbx_seq_one_letter_code
_entity_poly.pdbx_strand_id
1 'polypeptide(L)'
;MKCDYPNCNRDEDILFYCRYCHHSFCEEHRDPQNHQCPIFLGQSFPEQAETVAQATSAIMTGIQKAAEYVQKQAQQAYYDQLSRLDNKSKKELITRRLLASPDIFSLGSEALDLIFGFGLIILVFGISEFIFERNYWGFIISGILIGTAFLPHELAHKFVAIKKGQFARYVLWTKGILFTLFTLIFQIGLIVPGFVAIVPLDPRRKMTKKEGGLVALAGPAINAIIGGVSLIIGLLIKFAILPLTFSPIFENIFLKITLFNGLIALFNCIPLWQLDGKKILNWNKFAYAAILAANVLIIIPPLMLSTNLF
;
A
#
# COMPACT_ATOMS: atom_id res chain seq x y z
N MET A 1 -39.88 6.56 -62.06
CA MET A 1 -39.45 5.15 -61.86
C MET A 1 -39.44 4.85 -60.36
N LYS A 2 -39.71 3.61 -59.94
CA LYS A 2 -39.86 3.28 -58.51
C LYS A 2 -38.58 2.73 -57.89
N CYS A 3 -38.33 3.12 -56.64
CA CYS A 3 -37.23 2.63 -55.82
C CYS A 3 -37.45 1.16 -55.41
N ASP A 4 -36.39 0.34 -55.46
CA ASP A 4 -36.42 -1.08 -55.08
C ASP A 4 -36.40 -1.31 -53.55
N TYR A 5 -36.31 -0.26 -52.73
CA TYR A 5 -36.29 -0.41 -51.26
C TYR A 5 -37.70 -0.74 -50.70
N PRO A 6 -37.84 -1.77 -49.84
CA PRO A 6 -39.12 -2.14 -49.26
C PRO A 6 -39.79 -0.96 -48.54
N ASN A 7 -41.07 -0.73 -48.83
CA ASN A 7 -41.87 0.37 -48.27
C ASN A 7 -41.44 1.79 -48.71
N CYS A 8 -40.62 1.92 -49.76
CA CYS A 8 -40.35 3.21 -50.38
C CYS A 8 -41.36 3.50 -51.51
N ASN A 9 -42.27 4.45 -51.29
CA ASN A 9 -43.30 4.85 -52.27
C ASN A 9 -42.89 6.07 -53.13
N ARG A 10 -41.59 6.34 -53.27
CA ARG A 10 -41.13 7.46 -54.10
C ARG A 10 -41.08 7.09 -55.57
N ASP A 11 -41.57 8.00 -56.39
CA ASP A 11 -41.47 7.97 -57.84
C ASP A 11 -40.52 9.09 -58.24
N GLU A 12 -39.33 8.74 -58.74
CA GLU A 12 -38.29 9.69 -59.14
C GLU A 12 -37.99 9.55 -60.64
N ASP A 13 -37.71 10.68 -61.29
CA ASP A 13 -37.37 10.72 -62.72
C ASP A 13 -36.03 10.05 -63.02
N ILE A 14 -35.16 9.91 -62.01
CA ILE A 14 -33.83 9.32 -62.10
C ILE A 14 -33.64 8.37 -60.91
N LEU A 15 -33.18 7.15 -61.17
CA LEU A 15 -32.80 6.20 -60.13
C LEU A 15 -31.28 5.95 -60.14
N PHE A 16 -30.73 5.71 -58.95
CA PHE A 16 -29.32 5.39 -58.75
C PHE A 16 -29.12 3.89 -58.65
N TYR A 17 -28.20 3.37 -59.46
CA TYR A 17 -27.90 1.95 -59.50
C TYR A 17 -26.84 1.57 -58.45
N CYS A 18 -27.17 0.62 -57.57
CA CYS A 18 -26.21 0.11 -56.61
C CYS A 18 -25.23 -0.86 -57.27
N ARG A 19 -23.93 -0.56 -57.18
CA ARG A 19 -22.87 -1.40 -57.76
C ARG A 19 -22.70 -2.79 -57.13
N TYR A 20 -23.33 -3.03 -55.97
CA TYR A 20 -23.19 -4.28 -55.21
C TYR A 20 -24.37 -5.22 -55.46
N CYS A 21 -25.59 -4.79 -55.12
CA CYS A 21 -26.80 -5.61 -55.29
C CYS A 21 -27.49 -5.42 -56.65
N HIS A 22 -26.99 -4.50 -57.49
CA HIS A 22 -27.49 -4.30 -58.85
C HIS A 22 -28.98 -3.88 -58.94
N HIS A 23 -29.50 -3.31 -57.85
CA HIS A 23 -30.85 -2.74 -57.75
C HIS A 23 -30.84 -1.21 -57.87
N SER A 24 -32.00 -0.64 -58.19
CA SER A 24 -32.18 0.79 -58.45
C SER A 24 -32.92 1.48 -57.30
N PHE A 25 -32.33 2.55 -56.77
CA PHE A 25 -32.82 3.24 -55.57
C PHE A 25 -32.97 4.76 -55.78
N CYS A 26 -33.85 5.39 -55.01
CA CYS A 26 -34.02 6.86 -54.97
C CYS A 26 -32.83 7.55 -54.29
N GLU A 27 -32.76 8.88 -54.33
CA GLU A 27 -31.63 9.64 -53.75
C GLU A 27 -31.32 9.26 -52.30
N GLU A 28 -32.34 9.09 -51.44
CA GLU A 28 -32.13 8.74 -50.03
C GLU A 28 -31.64 7.30 -49.79
N HIS A 29 -31.98 6.37 -50.69
CA HIS A 29 -31.62 4.95 -50.57
C HIS A 29 -30.44 4.56 -51.48
N ARG A 30 -29.81 5.53 -52.16
CA ARG A 30 -28.70 5.26 -53.09
C ARG A 30 -27.48 4.63 -52.42
N ASP A 31 -27.21 4.97 -51.16
CA ASP A 31 -26.05 4.49 -50.42
C ASP A 31 -26.29 3.05 -49.90
N PRO A 32 -25.30 2.14 -50.01
CA PRO A 32 -25.43 0.74 -49.58
C PRO A 32 -25.87 0.54 -48.13
N GLN A 33 -25.56 1.50 -47.24
CA GLN A 33 -25.97 1.46 -45.84
C GLN A 33 -27.46 1.81 -45.68
N ASN A 34 -27.96 2.77 -46.46
CA ASN A 34 -29.32 3.30 -46.34
C ASN A 34 -30.37 2.30 -46.83
N HIS A 35 -30.05 1.49 -47.85
CA HIS A 35 -30.91 0.40 -48.31
C HIS A 35 -30.55 -0.97 -47.72
N GLN A 36 -29.67 -1.00 -46.71
CA GLN A 36 -29.20 -2.22 -46.06
C GLN A 36 -28.76 -3.30 -47.07
N CYS A 37 -27.89 -2.93 -48.01
CA CYS A 37 -27.43 -3.80 -49.08
C CYS A 37 -26.85 -5.11 -48.53
N PRO A 38 -27.43 -6.28 -48.85
CA PRO A 38 -27.02 -7.56 -48.29
C PRO A 38 -25.59 -7.94 -48.71
N ILE A 39 -25.15 -7.51 -49.90
CA ILE A 39 -23.82 -7.79 -50.42
C ILE A 39 -22.77 -6.89 -49.76
N PHE A 40 -23.05 -5.60 -49.56
CA PHE A 40 -22.13 -4.68 -48.89
C PHE A 40 -22.00 -4.97 -47.39
N LEU A 41 -23.11 -5.25 -46.71
CA LEU A 41 -23.11 -5.59 -45.29
C LEU A 41 -22.55 -7.00 -45.01
N GLY A 42 -22.60 -7.89 -46.01
CA GLY A 42 -21.97 -9.22 -45.96
C GLY A 42 -20.47 -9.22 -46.23
N GLN A 43 -19.88 -8.10 -46.68
CA GLN A 43 -18.43 -7.95 -46.78
C GLN A 43 -17.86 -7.74 -45.38
N SER A 44 -17.33 -8.81 -44.78
CA SER A 44 -16.42 -8.65 -43.65
C SER A 44 -15.11 -8.07 -44.20
N PHE A 45 -14.58 -7.03 -43.54
CA PHE A 45 -13.25 -6.49 -43.80
C PHE A 45 -12.25 -6.93 -42.69
N PRO A 46 -12.10 -8.24 -42.41
CA PRO A 46 -11.28 -8.72 -41.29
C PRO A 46 -9.80 -8.33 -41.49
N GLU A 47 -9.31 -8.36 -42.74
CA GLU A 47 -7.91 -8.09 -43.08
C GLU A 47 -7.50 -6.62 -42.84
N GLN A 48 -8.43 -5.68 -43.00
CA GLN A 48 -8.21 -4.25 -42.72
C GLN A 48 -8.27 -3.94 -41.22
N ALA A 49 -9.16 -4.61 -40.48
CA ALA A 49 -9.21 -4.48 -39.02
C ALA A 49 -7.96 -5.09 -38.36
N GLU A 50 -7.48 -6.23 -38.86
CA GLU A 50 -6.29 -6.91 -38.36
C GLU A 50 -5.00 -6.13 -38.66
N THR A 51 -4.87 -5.54 -39.86
CA THR A 51 -3.73 -4.67 -40.20
C THR A 51 -3.70 -3.38 -39.39
N VAL A 52 -4.85 -2.76 -39.09
CA VAL A 52 -4.94 -1.60 -38.19
C VAL A 52 -4.60 -1.98 -36.75
N ALA A 53 -5.05 -3.15 -36.26
CA ALA A 53 -4.69 -3.66 -34.93
C ALA A 53 -3.18 -3.97 -34.82
N GLN A 54 -2.60 -4.56 -35.87
CA GLN A 54 -1.16 -4.83 -35.93
C GLN A 54 -0.34 -3.53 -35.97
N ALA A 55 -0.74 -2.56 -36.80
CA ALA A 55 -0.07 -1.26 -36.87
C ALA A 55 -0.17 -0.47 -35.54
N THR A 56 -1.34 -0.47 -34.89
CA THR A 56 -1.51 0.20 -33.59
C THR A 56 -0.72 -0.48 -32.48
N SER A 57 -0.68 -1.81 -32.44
CA SER A 57 0.16 -2.55 -31.48
C SER A 57 1.65 -2.31 -31.69
N ALA A 58 2.12 -2.22 -32.94
CA ALA A 58 3.51 -1.89 -33.26
C ALA A 58 3.88 -0.47 -32.82
N ILE A 59 3.00 0.51 -33.06
CA ILE A 59 3.19 1.90 -32.59
C ILE A 59 3.22 1.95 -31.06
N MET A 60 2.26 1.33 -30.38
CA MET A 60 2.22 1.29 -28.91
C MET A 60 3.48 0.65 -28.32
N THR A 61 3.95 -0.44 -28.91
CA THR A 61 5.21 -1.10 -28.52
C THR A 61 6.41 -0.19 -28.76
N GLY A 62 6.45 0.53 -29.88
CA GLY A 62 7.49 1.51 -30.18
C GLY A 62 7.53 2.66 -29.16
N ILE A 63 6.36 3.22 -28.84
CA ILE A 63 6.22 4.26 -27.81
C ILE A 63 6.66 3.73 -26.44
N GLN A 64 6.23 2.53 -26.06
CA GLN A 64 6.64 1.93 -24.79
C GLN A 64 8.16 1.74 -24.72
N LYS A 65 8.79 1.22 -25.78
CA LYS A 65 10.25 1.07 -25.84
C LYS A 65 10.97 2.41 -25.77
N ALA A 66 10.47 3.44 -26.46
CA ALA A 66 11.03 4.79 -26.40
C ALA A 66 10.90 5.38 -24.99
N ALA A 67 9.75 5.21 -24.34
CA ALA A 67 9.54 5.63 -22.96
C ALA A 67 10.49 4.89 -21.99
N GLU A 68 10.63 3.57 -22.11
CA GLU A 68 11.59 2.78 -21.33
C GLU A 68 13.03 3.23 -21.55
N TYR A 69 13.41 3.59 -22.77
CA TYR A 69 14.74 4.10 -23.10
C TYR A 69 15.01 5.46 -22.44
N VAL A 70 14.08 6.41 -22.58
CA VAL A 70 14.18 7.73 -21.95
C VAL A 70 14.23 7.59 -20.43
N GLN A 71 13.42 6.71 -19.86
CA GLN A 71 13.42 6.44 -18.42
C GLN A 71 14.75 5.84 -17.96
N LYS A 72 15.34 4.89 -18.70
CA LYS A 72 16.68 4.36 -18.42
C LYS A 72 17.76 5.43 -18.49
N GLN A 73 17.72 6.32 -19.49
CA GLN A 73 18.67 7.43 -19.58
C GLN A 73 18.54 8.41 -18.41
N ALA A 74 17.31 8.79 -18.04
CA ALA A 74 17.06 9.66 -16.90
C ALA A 74 17.53 9.02 -15.58
N GLN A 75 17.32 7.70 -15.43
CA GLN A 75 17.82 6.92 -14.29
C GLN A 75 19.35 6.92 -14.24
N GLN A 76 20.01 6.70 -15.38
CA GLN A 76 21.47 6.71 -15.49
C GLN A 76 22.06 8.08 -15.11
N ALA A 77 21.52 9.16 -15.67
CA ALA A 77 21.96 10.53 -15.37
C ALA A 77 21.79 10.87 -13.88
N TYR A 78 20.70 10.42 -13.27
CA TYR A 78 20.50 10.54 -11.83
C TYR A 78 21.58 9.79 -11.04
N TYR A 79 21.89 8.55 -11.44
CA TYR A 79 22.91 7.75 -10.77
C TYR A 79 24.30 8.36 -10.88
N ASP A 80 24.63 8.92 -12.03
CA ASP A 80 25.90 9.63 -12.23
C ASP A 80 25.99 10.86 -11.35
N GLN A 81 24.91 11.66 -11.26
CA GLN A 81 24.83 12.80 -10.34
C GLN A 81 25.01 12.35 -8.89
N LEU A 82 24.27 11.34 -8.44
CA LEU A 82 24.28 10.86 -7.06
C LEU A 82 25.64 10.25 -6.68
N SER A 83 26.36 9.64 -7.63
CA SER A 83 27.68 9.03 -7.39
C SER A 83 28.77 10.06 -7.05
N ARG A 84 28.66 11.30 -7.55
CA ARG A 84 29.65 12.38 -7.35
C ARG A 84 29.45 13.16 -6.05
N LEU A 85 28.30 13.02 -5.41
CA LEU A 85 27.96 13.77 -4.20
C LEU A 85 28.56 13.13 -2.95
N ASP A 86 28.82 13.94 -1.93
CA ASP A 86 29.13 13.45 -0.59
C ASP A 86 27.86 12.88 0.09
N ASN A 87 28.04 12.12 1.17
CA ASN A 87 26.91 11.45 1.84
C ASN A 87 25.83 12.42 2.37
N LYS A 88 26.20 13.65 2.77
CA LYS A 88 25.21 14.62 3.24
C LYS A 88 24.35 15.11 2.08
N SER A 89 24.97 15.50 0.97
CA SER A 89 24.25 15.96 -0.23
C SER A 89 23.42 14.85 -0.88
N LYS A 90 23.88 13.58 -0.84
CA LYS A 90 23.06 12.43 -1.28
C LYS A 90 21.77 12.32 -0.49
N LYS A 91 21.85 12.36 0.84
CA LYS A 91 20.68 12.27 1.72
C LYS A 91 19.71 13.43 1.49
N GLU A 92 20.23 14.64 1.30
CA GLU A 92 19.42 15.82 0.99
C GLU A 92 18.68 15.67 -0.34
N LEU A 93 19.39 15.26 -1.41
CA LEU A 93 18.77 15.05 -2.73
C LEU A 93 17.69 13.96 -2.70
N ILE A 94 17.98 12.83 -2.03
CA ILE A 94 17.01 11.73 -1.84
C ILE A 94 15.79 12.24 -1.08
N THR A 95 15.99 13.00 0.00
CA THR A 95 14.91 13.56 0.82
C THR A 95 14.03 14.49 -0.01
N ARG A 96 14.62 15.43 -0.76
CA ARG A 96 13.85 16.35 -1.63
C ARG A 96 13.00 15.62 -2.65
N ARG A 97 13.57 14.60 -3.32
CA ARG A 97 12.82 13.81 -4.31
C ARG A 97 11.72 12.97 -3.68
N LEU A 98 12.00 12.39 -2.51
CA LEU A 98 11.01 11.63 -1.75
C LEU A 98 9.82 12.53 -1.38
N LEU A 99 10.08 13.70 -0.80
CA LEU A 99 9.06 14.65 -0.38
C LEU A 99 8.33 15.35 -1.54
N ALA A 100 8.91 15.35 -2.75
CA ALA A 100 8.26 15.85 -3.96
C ALA A 100 7.24 14.85 -4.55
N SER A 101 7.16 13.62 -4.01
CA SER A 101 6.21 12.61 -4.50
C SER A 101 4.78 12.96 -4.05
N PRO A 102 3.77 12.93 -4.95
CA PRO A 102 2.42 13.38 -4.65
C PRO A 102 1.69 12.53 -3.60
N ASP A 103 2.10 11.28 -3.42
CA ASP A 103 1.53 10.38 -2.42
C ASP A 103 2.10 10.61 -1.01
N ILE A 104 3.15 11.40 -0.86
CA ILE A 104 3.85 11.62 0.41
C ILE A 104 3.43 12.97 1.00
N PHE A 105 3.01 12.94 2.25
CA PHE A 105 2.77 14.12 3.05
C PHE A 105 3.89 14.29 4.07
N SER A 106 4.32 15.53 4.31
CA SER A 106 5.30 15.82 5.35
C SER A 106 5.07 17.19 5.98
N LEU A 107 5.30 17.26 7.29
CA LEU A 107 5.29 18.46 8.12
C LEU A 107 6.69 19.10 8.19
N GLY A 108 7.62 18.66 7.34
CA GLY A 108 8.97 19.19 7.18
C GLY A 108 10.04 18.32 7.85
N SER A 109 9.88 17.99 9.13
CA SER A 109 10.82 17.12 9.85
C SER A 109 10.27 15.72 10.06
N GLU A 110 11.15 14.71 10.03
CA GLU A 110 10.76 13.32 10.25
C GLU A 110 10.15 13.10 11.65
N ALA A 111 10.63 13.83 12.65
CA ALA A 111 10.09 13.75 14.00
C ALA A 111 8.63 14.24 14.04
N LEU A 112 8.31 15.33 13.33
CA LEU A 112 6.93 15.82 13.21
C LEU A 112 6.05 14.84 12.43
N ASP A 113 6.56 14.26 11.35
CA ASP A 113 5.84 13.24 10.58
C ASP A 113 5.49 12.03 11.47
N LEU A 114 6.46 11.55 12.26
CA LEU A 114 6.28 10.44 13.17
C LEU A 114 5.32 10.75 14.33
N ILE A 115 5.46 11.94 14.95
CA ILE A 115 4.55 12.39 16.02
C ILE A 115 3.12 12.54 15.50
N PHE A 116 2.95 13.09 14.30
CA PHE A 116 1.62 13.24 13.70
C PHE A 116 1.01 11.89 13.36
N GLY A 117 1.79 10.98 12.77
CA GLY A 117 1.36 9.60 12.51
C GLY A 117 0.93 8.92 13.80
N PHE A 118 1.79 8.93 14.83
CA PHE A 118 1.51 8.40 16.16
C PHE A 118 0.25 9.00 16.80
N GLY A 119 0.10 10.33 16.74
CA GLY A 119 -1.07 11.04 17.24
C GLY A 119 -2.36 10.63 16.52
N LEU A 120 -2.31 10.37 15.21
CA LEU A 120 -3.45 9.86 14.45
C LEU A 120 -3.87 8.47 14.94
N ILE A 121 -2.92 7.57 15.21
CA ILE A 121 -3.21 6.23 15.72
C ILE A 121 -3.82 6.32 17.13
N ILE A 122 -3.26 7.15 18.01
CA ILE A 122 -3.82 7.42 19.33
C ILE A 122 -5.23 7.97 19.21
N LEU A 123 -5.47 8.90 18.27
CA LEU A 123 -6.80 9.45 18.07
C LEU A 123 -7.78 8.34 17.68
N VAL A 124 -7.43 7.46 16.75
CA VAL A 124 -8.33 6.38 16.31
C VAL A 124 -8.71 5.44 17.44
N PHE A 125 -7.76 4.97 18.24
CA PHE A 125 -8.03 4.02 19.32
C PHE A 125 -8.47 4.68 20.63
N GLY A 126 -8.08 5.93 20.86
CA GLY A 126 -8.36 6.66 22.09
C GLY A 126 -9.67 7.44 22.03
N ILE A 127 -10.15 7.83 20.84
CA ILE A 127 -11.41 8.59 20.72
C ILE A 127 -12.62 7.75 21.13
N SER A 128 -12.60 6.43 20.91
CA SER A 128 -13.65 5.52 21.37
C SER A 128 -13.78 5.56 22.90
N GLU A 129 -12.66 5.34 23.59
CA GLU A 129 -12.52 5.38 25.05
C GLU A 129 -12.92 6.75 25.63
N PHE A 130 -12.47 7.82 24.99
CA PHE A 130 -12.66 9.17 25.50
C PHE A 130 -14.09 9.69 25.28
N ILE A 131 -14.64 9.55 24.07
CA ILE A 131 -15.93 10.15 23.71
C ILE A 131 -17.10 9.27 24.16
N PHE A 132 -17.02 7.96 23.93
CA PHE A 132 -18.16 7.07 24.18
C PHE A 132 -18.18 6.56 25.62
N GLU A 133 -17.01 6.32 26.21
CA GLU A 133 -16.91 5.73 27.56
C GLU A 133 -16.54 6.74 28.64
N ARG A 134 -16.17 7.98 28.27
CA ARG A 134 -15.66 9.03 29.18
C ARG A 134 -14.47 8.54 30.03
N ASN A 135 -13.69 7.61 29.48
CA ASN A 135 -12.57 6.97 30.15
C ASN A 135 -11.26 7.68 29.82
N TYR A 136 -10.95 8.75 30.57
CA TYR A 136 -9.70 9.49 30.42
C TYR A 136 -8.44 8.61 30.62
N TRP A 137 -8.53 7.61 31.50
CA TRP A 137 -7.44 6.69 31.77
C TRP A 137 -7.23 5.70 30.62
N GLY A 138 -8.31 5.23 29.99
CA GLY A 138 -8.28 4.43 28.77
C GLY A 138 -7.50 5.13 27.66
N PHE A 139 -7.73 6.44 27.46
CA PHE A 139 -6.97 7.23 26.48
C PHE A 139 -5.45 7.22 26.75
N ILE A 140 -5.04 7.44 28.01
CA ILE A 140 -3.62 7.42 28.40
C ILE A 140 -3.02 6.02 28.20
N ILE A 141 -3.74 4.98 28.61
CA ILE A 141 -3.30 3.58 28.45
C ILE A 141 -3.12 3.26 26.97
N SER A 142 -4.08 3.61 26.10
CA SER A 142 -3.97 3.46 24.65
C SER A 142 -2.74 4.16 24.08
N GLY A 143 -2.42 5.37 24.56
CA GLY A 143 -1.18 6.07 24.20
C GLY A 143 0.09 5.27 24.54
N ILE A 144 0.13 4.64 25.70
CA ILE A 144 1.26 3.78 26.12
C ILE A 144 1.33 2.50 25.27
N LEU A 145 0.20 1.83 25.05
CA LEU A 145 0.13 0.60 24.25
C LEU A 145 0.60 0.85 22.82
N ILE A 146 0.08 1.89 22.17
CA ILE A 146 0.48 2.28 20.81
C ILE A 146 1.94 2.75 20.81
N GLY A 147 2.35 3.53 21.81
CA GLY A 147 3.71 4.07 21.89
C GLY A 147 4.77 2.97 21.97
N THR A 148 4.47 1.88 22.70
CA THR A 148 5.37 0.74 22.84
C THR A 148 5.37 -0.19 21.61
N ALA A 149 4.27 -0.29 20.86
CA ALA A 149 4.17 -1.20 19.73
C ALA A 149 4.46 -0.57 18.35
N PHE A 150 4.15 0.71 18.15
CA PHE A 150 4.31 1.38 16.86
C PHE A 150 5.67 2.07 16.72
N LEU A 151 6.08 2.89 17.68
CA LEU A 151 7.31 3.68 17.55
C LEU A 151 8.56 2.79 17.44
N PRO A 152 8.76 1.78 18.32
CA PRO A 152 9.92 0.90 18.21
C PRO A 152 9.90 0.09 16.92
N HIS A 153 8.72 -0.34 16.46
CA HIS A 153 8.52 -1.08 15.23
C HIS A 153 9.03 -0.31 13.99
N GLU A 154 8.54 0.91 13.78
CA GLU A 154 8.97 1.75 12.67
C GLU A 154 10.47 2.11 12.77
N LEU A 155 10.94 2.43 13.99
CA LEU A 155 12.34 2.73 14.22
C LEU A 155 13.25 1.52 13.96
N ALA A 156 12.79 0.29 14.26
CA ALA A 156 13.54 -0.92 13.99
C ALA A 156 13.73 -1.13 12.48
N HIS A 157 12.67 -0.96 11.67
CA HIS A 157 12.80 -0.98 10.21
C HIS A 157 13.84 0.04 9.73
N LYS A 158 13.73 1.27 10.21
CA LYS A 158 14.63 2.37 9.85
C LYS A 158 16.09 2.06 10.19
N PHE A 159 16.37 1.70 11.44
CA PHE A 159 17.74 1.49 11.89
C PHE A 159 18.38 0.26 11.27
N VAL A 160 17.63 -0.82 11.06
CA VAL A 160 18.14 -1.99 10.34
C VAL A 160 18.42 -1.64 8.88
N ALA A 161 17.56 -0.87 8.22
CA ALA A 161 17.81 -0.41 6.84
C ALA A 161 19.06 0.48 6.74
N ILE A 162 19.25 1.42 7.67
CA ILE A 162 20.44 2.27 7.74
C ILE A 162 21.70 1.42 7.95
N LYS A 163 21.66 0.44 8.85
CA LYS A 163 22.76 -0.50 9.08
C LYS A 163 23.08 -1.33 7.82
N LYS A 164 22.11 -1.56 6.94
CA LYS A 164 22.30 -2.17 5.62
C LYS A 164 22.73 -1.16 4.55
N GLY A 165 23.17 0.05 4.91
CA GLY A 165 23.69 1.03 3.94
C GLY A 165 22.61 1.66 3.06
N GLN A 166 21.37 1.71 3.54
CA GLN A 166 20.24 2.34 2.86
C GLN A 166 19.90 3.68 3.53
N PHE A 167 19.35 4.61 2.77
CA PHE A 167 18.65 5.75 3.35
C PHE A 167 17.29 5.27 3.83
N ALA A 168 16.90 5.66 5.04
CA ALA A 168 15.59 5.35 5.58
C ALA A 168 15.04 6.56 6.33
N ARG A 169 13.77 6.90 6.06
CA ARG A 169 13.07 8.01 6.70
C ARG A 169 11.59 7.65 6.85
N TYR A 170 11.02 7.88 8.03
CA TYR A 170 9.57 7.81 8.21
C TYR A 170 8.88 8.96 7.46
N VAL A 171 7.85 8.63 6.70
CA VAL A 171 7.04 9.59 5.95
C VAL A 171 5.55 9.26 6.12
N LEU A 172 4.71 10.29 6.04
CA LEU A 172 3.27 10.11 6.05
C LEU A 172 2.78 9.78 4.64
N TRP A 173 1.82 8.88 4.55
CA TRP A 173 1.23 8.47 3.29
C TRP A 173 -0.14 9.12 3.15
N THR A 174 -0.30 10.01 2.17
CA THR A 174 -1.53 10.81 2.02
C THR A 174 -2.78 9.93 1.93
N LYS A 175 -2.74 8.90 1.08
CA LYS A 175 -3.83 7.91 0.96
C LYS A 175 -4.01 7.08 2.23
N GLY A 176 -2.92 6.80 2.94
CA GLY A 176 -2.92 6.09 4.22
C GLY A 176 -3.55 6.88 5.36
N ILE A 177 -3.32 8.19 5.43
CA ILE A 177 -4.00 9.11 6.36
C ILE A 177 -5.50 9.12 6.05
N LEU A 178 -5.88 9.32 4.78
CA LEU A 178 -7.29 9.32 4.36
C LEU A 178 -7.97 7.98 4.69
N PHE A 179 -7.28 6.87 4.42
CA PHE A 179 -7.75 5.54 4.78
C PHE A 179 -7.92 5.38 6.30
N THR A 180 -6.95 5.85 7.10
CA THR A 180 -7.04 5.81 8.55
C THR A 180 -8.23 6.62 9.07
N LEU A 181 -8.41 7.84 8.56
CA LEU A 181 -9.56 8.69 8.89
C LEU A 181 -10.89 8.07 8.46
N PHE A 182 -10.94 7.38 7.31
CA PHE A 182 -12.11 6.65 6.87
C PHE A 182 -12.44 5.47 7.82
N THR A 183 -11.43 4.68 8.21
CA THR A 183 -11.62 3.54 9.11
C THR A 183 -12.01 3.96 10.54
N LEU A 184 -11.70 5.19 10.94
CA LEU A 184 -12.14 5.77 12.21
C LEU A 184 -13.68 5.85 12.30
N ILE A 185 -14.37 6.13 11.19
CA ILE A 185 -15.85 6.21 11.15
C ILE A 185 -16.48 4.85 11.44
N PHE A 186 -15.86 3.77 10.96
CA PHE A 186 -16.39 2.41 11.06
C PHE A 186 -15.75 1.58 12.17
N GLN A 187 -14.81 2.15 12.93
CA GLN A 187 -14.06 1.48 13.99
C GLN A 187 -13.38 0.17 13.54
N ILE A 188 -12.92 0.11 12.28
CA ILE A 188 -12.36 -1.11 11.67
C ILE A 188 -10.89 -1.36 12.08
N GLY A 189 -10.25 -0.47 12.83
CA GLY A 189 -8.92 -0.68 13.43
C GLY A 189 -7.75 -0.86 12.45
N LEU A 190 -7.98 -0.72 11.14
CA LEU A 190 -6.95 -0.79 10.10
C LEU A 190 -6.30 0.58 9.88
N ILE A 191 -5.06 0.73 10.34
CA ILE A 191 -4.43 2.05 10.46
C ILE A 191 -3.05 2.03 9.81
N VAL A 192 -2.86 2.88 8.81
CA VAL A 192 -1.60 2.99 8.04
C VAL A 192 -1.33 4.47 7.72
N PRO A 193 -1.03 5.32 8.71
CA PRO A 193 -0.84 6.76 8.49
C PRO A 193 0.44 7.09 7.71
N GLY A 194 1.42 6.18 7.74
CA GLY A 194 2.73 6.38 7.16
C GLY A 194 3.52 5.07 7.13
N PHE A 195 4.77 5.18 6.70
CA PHE A 195 5.70 4.06 6.62
C PHE A 195 7.15 4.57 6.58
N VAL A 196 8.11 3.68 6.84
CA VAL A 196 9.53 3.97 6.61
C VAL A 196 9.87 3.81 5.13
N ALA A 197 10.10 4.93 4.44
CA ALA A 197 10.60 4.94 3.08
C ALA A 197 12.08 4.55 3.06
N ILE A 198 12.42 3.50 2.32
CA ILE A 198 13.78 2.96 2.21
C ILE A 198 14.26 3.14 0.76
N VAL A 199 15.37 3.86 0.60
CA VAL A 199 15.95 4.20 -0.70
C VAL A 199 17.45 3.89 -0.68
N PRO A 200 18.03 3.32 -1.75
CA PRO A 200 19.47 3.11 -1.82
C PRO A 200 20.27 4.42 -1.78
N LEU A 201 21.22 4.50 -0.86
CA LEU A 201 22.22 5.57 -0.77
C LEU A 201 23.20 5.51 -1.94
N ASP A 202 23.66 4.29 -2.25
CA ASP A 202 24.44 4.00 -3.44
C ASP A 202 23.49 3.43 -4.50
N PRO A 203 23.27 4.13 -5.61
CA PRO A 203 22.35 3.69 -6.64
C PRO A 203 22.76 2.40 -7.34
N ARG A 204 24.05 2.03 -7.29
CA ARG A 204 24.56 0.78 -7.83
C ARG A 204 24.24 -0.41 -6.92
N ARG A 205 23.90 -0.14 -5.67
CA ARG A 205 23.64 -1.14 -4.64
C ARG A 205 22.14 -1.31 -4.40
N LYS A 206 21.56 -2.33 -5.01
CA LYS A 206 20.17 -2.73 -4.73
C LYS A 206 20.08 -3.48 -3.41
N MET A 207 18.97 -3.30 -2.70
CA MET A 207 18.65 -4.09 -1.52
C MET A 207 18.51 -5.57 -1.92
N THR A 208 19.28 -6.45 -1.27
CA THR A 208 19.15 -7.89 -1.51
C THR A 208 17.88 -8.43 -0.87
N LYS A 209 17.39 -9.59 -1.35
CA LYS A 209 16.23 -10.27 -0.73
C LYS A 209 16.43 -10.52 0.77
N LYS A 210 17.65 -10.90 1.16
CA LYS A 210 18.05 -11.13 2.55
C LYS A 210 17.97 -9.88 3.40
N GLU A 211 18.46 -8.75 2.89
CA GLU A 211 18.42 -7.50 3.63
C GLU A 211 16.99 -6.97 3.74
N GLY A 212 16.20 -7.04 2.67
CA GLY A 212 14.78 -6.69 2.71
C GLY A 212 14.00 -7.55 3.73
N GLY A 213 14.28 -8.86 3.77
CA GLY A 213 13.68 -9.76 4.76
C GLY A 213 14.12 -9.46 6.20
N LEU A 214 15.40 -9.11 6.42
CA LEU A 214 15.89 -8.71 7.74
C LEU A 214 15.31 -7.37 8.21
N VAL A 215 15.15 -6.41 7.30
CA VAL A 215 14.48 -5.14 7.61
C VAL A 215 13.03 -5.40 7.98
N ALA A 216 12.30 -6.19 7.19
CA ALA A 216 10.92 -6.56 7.47
C ALA A 216 10.78 -7.33 8.79
N LEU A 217 11.71 -8.23 9.12
CA LEU A 217 11.71 -8.96 10.39
C LEU A 217 11.92 -8.04 11.61
N ALA A 218 12.61 -6.91 11.43
CA ALA A 218 12.99 -6.03 12.53
C ALA A 218 11.78 -5.49 13.32
N GLY A 219 10.70 -5.11 12.63
CA GLY A 219 9.47 -4.60 13.25
C GLY A 219 8.76 -5.63 14.12
N PRO A 220 8.35 -6.80 13.59
CA PRO A 220 7.76 -7.86 14.38
C PRO A 220 8.69 -8.40 15.48
N ALA A 221 10.01 -8.41 15.26
CA ALA A 221 10.98 -8.86 16.25
C ALA A 221 11.08 -7.91 17.46
N ILE A 222 11.12 -6.59 17.25
CA ILE A 222 11.19 -5.65 18.38
C ILE A 222 9.91 -5.69 19.20
N ASN A 223 8.74 -5.84 18.56
CA ASN A 223 7.47 -5.99 19.25
C ASN A 223 7.43 -7.30 20.05
N ALA A 224 7.93 -8.42 19.50
CA ALA A 224 8.05 -9.67 20.23
C ALA A 224 8.98 -9.53 21.46
N ILE A 225 10.09 -8.79 21.34
CA ILE A 225 11.01 -8.54 22.46
C ILE A 225 10.33 -7.71 23.55
N ILE A 226 9.70 -6.59 23.19
CA ILE A 226 8.98 -5.73 24.14
C ILE A 226 7.84 -6.50 24.80
N GLY A 227 7.09 -7.28 24.02
CA GLY A 227 6.02 -8.14 24.51
C GLY A 227 6.53 -9.22 25.46
N GLY A 228 7.62 -9.91 25.11
CA GLY A 228 8.22 -10.95 25.96
C GLY A 228 8.76 -10.41 27.28
N VAL A 229 9.44 -9.25 27.27
CA VAL A 229 9.91 -8.59 28.50
C VAL A 229 8.72 -8.16 29.36
N SER A 230 7.70 -7.56 28.74
CA SER A 230 6.48 -7.15 29.45
C SER A 230 5.71 -8.35 30.01
N LEU A 231 5.71 -9.49 29.31
CA LEU A 231 5.06 -10.71 29.77
C LEU A 231 5.69 -11.21 31.08
N ILE A 232 7.03 -11.27 31.13
CA ILE A 232 7.76 -11.69 32.34
C ILE A 232 7.39 -10.78 33.52
N ILE A 233 7.44 -9.47 33.33
CA ILE A 233 7.09 -8.49 34.37
C ILE A 233 5.63 -8.65 34.80
N GLY A 234 4.71 -8.78 33.83
CA GLY A 234 3.28 -8.94 34.08
C GLY A 234 2.96 -10.21 34.87
N LEU A 235 3.59 -11.34 34.55
CA LEU A 235 3.39 -12.59 35.30
C LEU A 235 3.91 -12.47 36.74
N LEU A 236 5.07 -11.85 36.96
CA LEU A 236 5.62 -11.64 38.30
C LEU A 236 4.69 -10.77 39.18
N ILE A 237 4.05 -9.76 38.60
CA ILE A 237 3.05 -8.94 39.29
C ILE A 237 1.78 -9.75 39.57
N LYS A 238 1.24 -10.48 38.58
CA LYS A 238 -0.01 -11.25 38.72
C LYS A 238 0.06 -12.29 39.83
N PHE A 239 1.21 -12.95 39.98
CA PHE A 239 1.44 -13.95 41.02
C PHE A 239 2.02 -13.38 42.32
N ALA A 240 1.96 -12.05 42.51
CA ALA A 240 2.41 -11.35 43.70
C ALA A 240 3.90 -11.59 44.08
N ILE A 241 4.71 -12.04 43.13
CA ILE A 241 6.17 -12.21 43.31
C ILE A 241 6.84 -10.84 43.33
N LEU A 242 6.30 -9.90 42.55
CA LEU A 242 6.71 -8.50 42.53
C LEU A 242 5.54 -7.65 43.07
N PRO A 243 5.59 -7.15 44.32
CA PRO A 243 4.46 -6.46 44.97
C PRO A 243 4.35 -5.01 44.49
N LEU A 244 4.18 -4.82 43.18
CA LEU A 244 3.80 -3.54 42.59
C LEU A 244 2.27 -3.43 42.60
N THR A 245 1.73 -2.79 43.63
CA THR A 245 0.31 -2.44 43.66
C THR A 245 0.09 -1.21 42.77
N PHE A 246 -0.43 -1.44 41.57
CA PHE A 246 -0.99 -0.37 40.75
C PHE A 246 -2.44 -0.08 41.19
N SER A 247 -2.92 1.13 40.92
CA SER A 247 -4.35 1.45 41.01
C SER A 247 -5.16 0.42 40.20
N PRO A 248 -6.38 0.02 40.62
CA PRO A 248 -7.26 -0.85 39.84
C PRO A 248 -7.46 -0.38 38.38
N ILE A 249 -7.30 0.93 38.16
CA ILE A 249 -7.34 1.58 36.84
C ILE A 249 -6.21 1.12 35.91
N PHE A 250 -5.05 0.73 36.47
CA PHE A 250 -3.86 0.25 35.78
C PHE A 250 -3.63 -1.24 36.02
N GLU A 251 -4.72 -2.02 36.17
CA GLU A 251 -4.63 -3.47 36.35
C GLU A 251 -3.68 -4.09 35.31
N ASN A 252 -2.56 -4.60 35.82
CA ASN A 252 -1.44 -5.20 35.11
C ASN A 252 -1.20 -4.71 33.67
N ILE A 253 -0.87 -3.42 33.53
CA ILE A 253 -0.58 -2.79 32.23
C ILE A 253 0.44 -3.56 31.39
N PHE A 254 1.37 -4.30 32.00
CA PHE A 254 2.37 -5.09 31.30
C PHE A 254 1.78 -6.27 30.50
N LEU A 255 0.71 -6.91 31.01
CA LEU A 255 -0.01 -7.93 30.24
C LEU A 255 -0.75 -7.30 29.05
N LYS A 256 -1.27 -6.07 29.20
CA LYS A 256 -1.86 -5.31 28.08
C LYS A 256 -0.80 -4.93 27.03
N ILE A 257 0.38 -4.46 27.45
CA ILE A 257 1.51 -4.15 26.56
C ILE A 257 1.94 -5.41 25.80
N THR A 258 2.01 -6.55 26.49
CA THR A 258 2.32 -7.86 25.90
C THR A 258 1.35 -8.21 24.79
N LEU A 259 0.05 -8.16 25.10
CA LEU A 259 -1.00 -8.49 24.16
C LEU A 259 -0.95 -7.56 22.94
N PHE A 260 -0.90 -6.25 23.17
CA PHE A 260 -0.92 -5.27 22.09
C PHE A 260 0.30 -5.38 21.17
N ASN A 261 1.51 -5.51 21.72
CA ASN A 261 2.73 -5.71 20.92
C ASN A 261 2.66 -7.01 20.11
N GLY A 262 2.22 -8.11 20.74
CA GLY A 262 2.05 -9.40 20.07
C GLY A 262 1.03 -9.33 18.94
N LEU A 263 -0.11 -8.66 19.14
CA LEU A 263 -1.14 -8.47 18.11
C LEU A 263 -0.61 -7.63 16.92
N ILE A 264 0.07 -6.52 17.18
CA ILE A 264 0.68 -5.70 16.11
C ILE A 264 1.76 -6.48 15.35
N ALA A 265 2.56 -7.30 16.04
CA ALA A 265 3.55 -8.16 15.40
C ALA A 265 2.90 -9.24 14.53
N LEU A 266 1.84 -9.89 15.00
CA LEU A 266 1.08 -10.90 14.25
C LEU A 266 0.39 -10.29 13.04
N PHE A 267 -0.23 -9.12 13.19
CA PHE A 267 -0.83 -8.39 12.09
C PHE A 267 0.19 -8.10 10.98
N ASN A 268 1.37 -7.60 11.35
CA ASN A 268 2.44 -7.37 10.37
C ASN A 268 3.05 -8.65 9.80
N CYS A 269 2.87 -9.81 10.44
CA CYS A 269 3.27 -11.11 9.92
C CYS A 269 2.26 -11.74 8.96
N ILE A 270 1.10 -11.13 8.71
CA ILE A 270 0.18 -11.58 7.67
C ILE A 270 0.88 -11.46 6.31
N PRO A 271 0.96 -12.53 5.49
CA PRO A 271 1.75 -12.54 4.26
C PRO A 271 0.99 -11.92 3.07
N LEU A 272 0.33 -10.77 3.30
CA LEU A 272 -0.52 -10.08 2.33
C LEU A 272 -0.08 -8.63 2.14
N TRP A 273 -0.43 -8.07 0.99
CA TRP A 273 -0.24 -6.66 0.65
C TRP A 273 1.22 -6.17 0.84
N GLN A 274 1.44 -5.09 1.60
CA GLN A 274 2.74 -4.47 1.90
C GLN A 274 3.29 -4.83 3.29
N LEU A 275 2.59 -5.68 4.04
CA LEU A 275 2.97 -6.09 5.39
C LEU A 275 4.30 -6.87 5.37
N ASP A 276 4.98 -6.87 6.52
CA ASP A 276 6.32 -7.43 6.65
C ASP A 276 6.38 -8.94 6.40
N GLY A 277 5.34 -9.66 6.83
CA GLY A 277 5.24 -11.11 6.73
C GLY A 277 5.48 -11.61 5.32
N LYS A 278 5.00 -10.87 4.30
CA LYS A 278 5.23 -11.20 2.89
C LYS A 278 6.72 -11.15 2.53
N LYS A 279 7.44 -10.12 2.97
CA LYS A 279 8.88 -9.95 2.71
C LYS A 279 9.71 -10.99 3.47
N ILE A 280 9.34 -11.28 4.72
CA ILE A 280 10.00 -12.28 5.55
C ILE A 280 9.83 -13.68 4.94
N LEU A 281 8.59 -14.05 4.58
CA LEU A 281 8.27 -15.35 3.97
C LEU A 281 8.99 -15.57 2.64
N ASN A 282 9.05 -14.53 1.80
CA ASN A 282 9.76 -14.57 0.52
C ASN A 282 11.28 -14.70 0.68
N TRP A 283 11.83 -14.27 1.82
CA TRP A 283 13.26 -14.40 2.12
C TRP A 283 13.58 -15.74 2.78
N ASN A 284 12.89 -16.09 3.87
CA ASN A 284 13.18 -17.27 4.67
C ASN A 284 11.91 -17.78 5.39
N LYS A 285 11.41 -18.94 4.96
CA LYS A 285 10.22 -19.60 5.53
C LYS A 285 10.38 -20.00 7.00
N PHE A 286 11.59 -20.40 7.42
CA PHE A 286 11.87 -20.74 8.82
C PHE A 286 11.86 -19.51 9.70
N ALA A 287 12.48 -18.41 9.26
CA ALA A 287 12.44 -17.15 10.00
C ALA A 287 11.00 -16.65 10.16
N TYR A 288 10.19 -16.76 9.11
CA TYR A 288 8.77 -16.47 9.13
C TYR A 288 7.99 -17.32 10.14
N ALA A 289 8.14 -18.65 10.08
CA ALA A 289 7.46 -19.55 11.01
C ALA A 289 7.89 -19.32 12.46
N ALA A 290 9.18 -19.07 12.71
CA ALA A 290 9.71 -18.80 14.04
C ALA A 290 9.15 -17.52 14.65
N ILE A 291 9.12 -16.41 13.90
CA ILE A 291 8.60 -15.13 14.42
C ILE A 291 7.07 -15.19 14.63
N LEU A 292 6.36 -15.90 13.76
CA LEU A 292 4.92 -16.13 13.91
C LEU A 292 4.65 -16.94 15.18
N ALA A 293 5.32 -18.09 15.35
CA ALA A 293 5.17 -18.94 16.53
C ALA A 293 5.52 -18.22 17.83
N ALA A 294 6.62 -17.45 17.85
CA ALA A 294 7.02 -16.67 19.02
C ALA A 294 5.94 -15.67 19.45
N ASN A 295 5.36 -14.92 18.51
CA ASN A 295 4.31 -13.96 18.84
C ASN A 295 3.00 -14.64 19.25
N VAL A 296 2.63 -15.78 18.64
CA VAL A 296 1.47 -16.59 19.09
C VAL A 296 1.67 -17.05 20.54
N LEU A 297 2.85 -17.57 20.88
CA LEU A 297 3.13 -18.03 22.24
C LEU A 297 3.07 -16.91 23.28
N ILE A 298 3.55 -15.71 22.92
CA ILE A 298 3.56 -14.55 23.83
C ILE A 298 2.14 -14.03 24.14
N ILE A 299 1.19 -14.13 23.19
CA ILE A 299 -0.18 -13.63 23.41
C ILE A 299 -1.08 -14.59 24.21
N ILE A 300 -0.74 -15.89 24.31
CA ILE A 300 -1.60 -16.86 25.01
C ILE A 300 -1.78 -16.51 26.50
N PRO A 301 -0.71 -16.27 27.29
CA PRO A 301 -0.87 -15.95 28.71
C PRO A 301 -1.75 -14.73 29.01
N PRO A 302 -1.57 -13.55 28.37
CA PRO A 302 -2.45 -12.41 28.65
C PRO A 302 -3.91 -12.68 28.23
N LEU A 303 -4.17 -13.48 27.18
CA LEU A 303 -5.53 -13.89 26.82
C LEU A 303 -6.20 -14.78 27.87
N MET A 304 -5.43 -15.63 28.55
CA MET A 304 -5.94 -16.53 29.60
C MET A 304 -6.09 -15.83 30.96
N LEU A 305 -5.23 -14.84 31.24
CA LEU A 305 -5.10 -14.22 32.57
C LEU A 305 -5.78 -12.85 32.69
N SER A 306 -6.08 -12.19 31.56
CA SER A 306 -6.77 -10.90 31.55
C SER A 306 -8.28 -11.14 31.60
N THR A 307 -8.91 -10.70 32.69
CA THR A 307 -10.36 -10.81 32.91
C THR A 307 -11.15 -9.74 32.15
N ASN A 308 -10.50 -8.67 31.71
CA ASN A 308 -11.03 -7.64 30.80
C ASN A 308 -10.02 -7.46 29.66
N LEU A 309 -10.37 -7.93 28.46
CA LEU A 309 -9.43 -7.95 27.33
C LEU A 309 -9.39 -6.64 26.53
N PHE A 310 -10.38 -5.77 26.71
CA PHE A 310 -10.42 -4.40 26.23
C PHE A 310 -11.21 -3.61 27.28
#